data_AF-A0A3M5MVK3-F1
#
_entry.id   AF-A0A3M5MVK3-F1
#
_cell.length_a   1.000
_cell.length_b   1.000
_cell.length_c   1.000
_cell.angle_alpha   90.00
_cell.angle_beta   90.00
_cell.angle_gamma   90.00
#
_symmetry.space_group_name_H-M   'P 1'
#
loop_
_entity.id
_entity.type
_entity.pdbx_description
1 polymer ?
#
loop_
_entity_poly.entity_id
_entity_poly.type
_entity_poly.pdbx_seq_one_letter_code
_entity_poly.pdbx_strand_id
1 'polypeptide(L)'
;MPLIQIEQDSPETIQAAREQITRLVGQLSKYAPSRDLQYGCQMHTTGYLAALVMHKLISMSVYDKLSAELESVCADTVAESATPAG
;
A
#
# COMPACT_ATOMS: atom_id res chain seq x y z
N MET A 1 -6.16 -23.00 -30.73
CA MET A 1 -7.16 -22.68 -29.68
C MET A 1 -6.71 -21.40 -29.01
N PRO A 2 -7.55 -20.36 -28.83
CA PRO A 2 -7.11 -19.18 -28.11
C PRO A 2 -7.07 -19.52 -26.61
N LEU A 3 -5.89 -19.37 -25.98
CA LEU A 3 -5.77 -19.37 -24.53
C LEU A 3 -6.44 -18.08 -24.03
N ILE A 4 -7.64 -18.20 -23.48
CA ILE A 4 -8.22 -17.12 -22.69
C ILE A 4 -7.50 -17.16 -21.34
N GLN A 5 -6.39 -16.42 -21.21
CA GLN A 5 -5.82 -16.12 -19.91
C GLN A 5 -6.71 -15.06 -19.25
N ILE A 6 -7.66 -15.51 -18.43
CA ILE A 6 -8.36 -14.64 -17.49
C ILE A 6 -7.56 -14.70 -16.19
N GLU A 7 -6.44 -13.98 -16.11
CA GLU A 7 -5.95 -13.52 -14.81
C GLU A 7 -6.89 -12.40 -14.39
N GLN A 8 -8.00 -12.75 -13.72
CA GLN A 8 -8.86 -11.75 -13.15
C GLN A 8 -8.39 -11.45 -11.74
N ASP A 9 -7.93 -10.21 -11.56
CA ASP A 9 -7.68 -9.63 -10.25
C ASP A 9 -8.93 -9.80 -9.39
N SER A 10 -8.82 -10.51 -8.27
CA SER A 10 -9.95 -10.70 -7.36
C SER A 10 -10.29 -9.35 -6.71
N PRO A 11 -11.55 -8.87 -6.83
CA PRO A 11 -11.96 -7.63 -6.18
C PRO A 11 -11.79 -7.71 -4.66
N GLU A 12 -11.97 -8.89 -4.06
CA GLU A 12 -11.74 -9.12 -2.64
C GLU A 12 -10.26 -8.95 -2.26
N THR A 13 -9.34 -9.42 -3.11
CA THR A 13 -7.89 -9.28 -2.87
C THR A 13 -7.45 -7.83 -3.02
N ILE A 14 -7.97 -7.12 -4.03
CA ILE A 14 -7.72 -5.68 -4.20
C ILE A 14 -8.26 -4.90 -2.99
N GLN A 15 -9.47 -5.23 -2.53
CA GLN A 15 -10.08 -4.57 -1.39
C GLN A 15 -9.29 -4.81 -0.10
N ALA A 16 -8.86 -6.05 0.15
CA ALA A 16 -8.00 -6.38 1.29
C ALA A 16 -6.66 -5.62 1.24
N ALA A 17 -6.08 -5.44 0.05
CA ALA A 17 -4.86 -4.66 -0.12
C ALA A 17 -5.07 -3.17 0.17
N ARG A 18 -6.19 -2.59 -0.29
CA ARG A 18 -6.56 -1.21 0.03
C ARG A 18 -6.85 -1.01 1.52
N GLU A 19 -7.50 -1.98 2.17
CA GLU A 19 -7.70 -1.96 3.61
C GLU A 19 -6.36 -1.94 4.36
N GLN A 20 -5.34 -2.65 3.86
CA GLN A 20 -4.01 -2.57 4.46
C GLN A 20 -3.34 -1.21 4.27
N ILE A 21 -3.50 -0.58 3.11
CA ILE A 21 -3.03 0.80 2.89
C ILE A 21 -3.75 1.76 3.86
N THR A 22 -5.06 1.62 4.05
CA THR A 22 -5.81 2.43 5.02
C THR A 22 -5.35 2.18 6.46
N ARG A 23 -5.04 0.94 6.85
CA ARG A 23 -4.48 0.64 8.18
C ARG A 23 -3.11 1.28 8.38
N LEU A 24 -2.29 1.32 7.32
CA LEU A 24 -1.01 2.01 7.35
C LEU A 24 -1.19 3.50 7.68
N VAL A 25 -2.18 4.20 7.09
CA VAL A 25 -2.47 5.61 7.43
C VAL A 25 -2.61 5.79 8.94
N GLY A 26 -3.45 4.97 9.57
CA GLY A 26 -3.66 5.03 11.03
C GLY A 26 -2.41 4.71 11.84
N GLN A 27 -1.55 3.82 11.35
CA GLN A 27 -0.26 3.52 11.97
C GLN A 27 0.74 4.67 11.80
N LEU A 28 0.81 5.30 10.62
CA LEU A 28 1.69 6.43 10.36
C LEU A 28 1.33 7.63 11.25
N SER A 29 0.04 7.96 11.40
CA SER A 29 -0.39 9.00 12.34
C SER A 29 -0.03 8.65 13.79
N LYS A 30 -0.22 7.39 14.21
CA LYS A 30 0.14 6.93 15.56
C LYS A 30 1.64 7.00 15.82
N TYR A 31 2.45 6.75 14.80
CA TYR A 31 3.91 6.76 14.86
C TYR A 31 4.53 8.04 14.29
N ALA A 32 3.74 9.12 14.14
CA ALA A 32 4.21 10.45 13.70
C ALA A 32 5.52 10.92 14.37
N PRO A 33 5.77 10.71 15.68
CA PRO A 33 7.02 11.14 16.32
C PRO A 33 8.23 10.22 16.03
N SER A 34 8.05 9.05 15.42
CA SER A 34 9.13 8.07 15.20
C SER A 34 9.25 7.66 13.74
N ARG A 35 10.28 8.19 13.08
CA ARG A 35 10.58 7.91 11.66
C ARG A 35 10.90 6.44 11.40
N ASP A 36 11.57 5.76 12.32
CA ASP A 36 11.92 4.34 12.18
C ASP A 36 10.67 3.44 12.20
N LEU A 37 9.68 3.78 13.05
CA LEU A 37 8.41 3.05 13.09
C LEU A 37 7.56 3.34 11.85
N GLN A 38 7.54 4.57 11.35
CA GLN A 38 6.89 4.90 10.08
C GLN A 38 7.49 4.11 8.92
N TYR A 39 8.83 4.08 8.84
CA TYR A 39 9.55 3.32 7.83
C TYR A 39 9.26 1.82 7.93
N GLY A 40 9.24 1.26 9.14
CA GLY A 40 8.87 -0.14 9.36
C GLY A 40 7.45 -0.47 8.88
N CYS A 41 6.48 0.39 9.16
CA CYS A 41 5.11 0.22 8.68
C CYS A 41 5.02 0.31 7.15
N GLN A 42 5.71 1.26 6.52
CA GLN A 42 5.76 1.38 5.06
C GLN A 42 6.39 0.14 4.40
N MET A 43 7.51 -0.35 4.94
CA MET A 43 8.18 -1.56 4.44
C MET A 43 7.31 -2.81 4.58
N HIS A 44 6.56 -2.93 5.68
CA HIS A 44 5.63 -4.04 5.88
C HIS A 44 4.53 -4.04 4.80
N THR A 45 3.89 -2.90 4.54
CA THR A 45 2.84 -2.79 3.52
C THR A 45 3.39 -3.01 2.11
N THR A 46 4.59 -2.49 1.82
CA THR A 46 5.28 -2.72 0.54
C THR A 46 5.57 -4.21 0.32
N GLY A 47 6.09 -4.90 1.34
CA GLY A 47 6.36 -6.34 1.28
C GLY A 47 5.08 -7.17 1.10
N TYR A 48 3.97 -6.76 1.72
CA TYR A 48 2.67 -7.38 1.51
C TYR A 48 2.19 -7.26 0.05
N LEU A 49 2.25 -6.06 -0.55
CA LEU A 49 1.88 -5.86 -1.96
C LEU A 49 2.79 -6.67 -2.90
N ALA A 50 4.09 -6.71 -2.62
CA ALA A 50 5.05 -7.52 -3.37
C ALA A 50 4.72 -9.02 -3.30
N ALA A 51 4.30 -9.52 -2.12
CA ALA A 51 3.87 -10.91 -1.98
C ALA A 51 2.63 -11.22 -2.81
N LEU A 52 1.64 -10.31 -2.86
CA LEU A 52 0.43 -10.50 -3.68
C LEU A 52 0.76 -10.68 -5.16
N VAL A 53 1.66 -9.87 -5.71
CA VAL A 53 2.06 -10.00 -7.12
C VAL A 53 2.97 -11.21 -7.36
N MET A 54 3.90 -11.50 -6.45
CA MET A 54 4.78 -12.69 -6.54
C MET A 54 3.99 -14.00 -6.55
N HIS A 55 2.92 -14.08 -5.75
CA HIS A 55 2.03 -15.23 -5.69
C HIS A 55 0.90 -15.19 -6.73
N LYS A 56 0.93 -14.24 -7.68
CA LYS A 56 -0.06 -14.06 -8.75
C LYS A 56 -1.49 -13.90 -8.25
N LEU A 57 -1.66 -13.32 -7.06
CA LEU A 57 -2.96 -12.98 -6.50
C LEU A 57 -3.50 -11.67 -7.08
N ILE A 58 -2.60 -10.83 -7.56
CA ILE A 58 -2.90 -9.62 -8.33
C ILE A 58 -1.95 -9.54 -9.52
N SER A 59 -2.40 -8.90 -10.59
CA SER A 59 -1.60 -8.55 -11.75
C SER A 59 -0.58 -7.46 -11.39
N MET A 60 0.49 -7.38 -12.18
CA MET A 60 1.47 -6.30 -12.07
C MET A 60 0.80 -4.92 -12.21
N SER A 61 -0.22 -4.82 -13.08
CA SER A 61 -0.97 -3.57 -13.28
C SER A 61 -1.73 -3.10 -12.03
N VAL A 62 -2.24 -4.04 -11.23
CA VAL A 62 -2.90 -3.73 -9.95
C VAL A 62 -1.87 -3.41 -8.88
N TYR A 63 -0.75 -4.14 -8.86
CA TYR A 63 0.38 -3.82 -7.99
C TYR A 63 0.89 -2.39 -8.21
N ASP A 64 1.07 -1.95 -9.45
CA ASP A 64 1.55 -0.60 -9.77
C ASP A 64 0.57 0.47 -9.26
N LYS A 65 -0.75 0.25 -9.41
CA LYS A 65 -1.78 1.15 -8.90
C LYS A 65 -1.77 1.23 -7.37
N LEU A 66 -1.72 0.08 -6.70
CA LEU A 66 -1.70 0.01 -5.23
C LEU A 66 -0.40 0.58 -4.65
N SER A 67 0.72 0.42 -5.36
CA SER A 67 2.01 1.00 -4.97
C SER A 67 1.99 2.52 -5.11
N ALA A 68 1.40 3.06 -6.17
CA ALA A 68 1.18 4.49 -6.31
C ALA A 68 0.23 5.06 -5.24
N GLU A 69 -0.86 4.34 -4.91
CA GLU A 69 -1.77 4.70 -3.81
C GLU A 69 -1.00 4.75 -2.46
N LEU A 70 -0.15 3.76 -2.20
CA LEU A 70 0.72 3.69 -1.02
C LEU A 70 1.73 4.86 -0.95
N GLU A 71 2.39 5.17 -2.05
CA GLU A 71 3.35 6.29 -2.14
C GLU A 71 2.67 7.63 -1.86
N SER A 72 1.47 7.86 -2.42
CA SER A 72 0.69 9.07 -2.17
C SER A 72 0.36 9.22 -0.68
N VAL A 73 -0.13 8.16 -0.04
CA VAL A 73 -0.46 8.14 1.40
C VAL A 73 0.76 8.46 2.26
N CYS A 74 1.90 7.86 1.94
CA CYS A 74 3.14 8.11 2.68
C CYS A 74 3.61 9.57 2.49
N ALA A 75 3.51 10.13 1.29
CA ALA A 75 3.87 11.51 1.02
C ALA A 75 2.97 12.51 1.77
N ASP A 76 1.65 12.28 1.75
CA ASP A 76 0.67 13.14 2.42
C ASP A 76 0.88 13.17 3.94
N THR A 77 1.21 12.03 4.55
CA THR A 77 1.43 11.95 6.00
C THR A 77 2.73 12.67 6.44
N VAL A 78 3.75 12.66 5.58
CA VAL A 78 5.00 13.43 5.81
C VAL A 78 4.75 14.94 5.64
N ALA A 79 3.91 15.34 4.69
CA ALA A 79 3.54 16.74 4.51
C ALA A 79 2.70 17.28 5.68
N GLU A 80 1.77 16.48 6.22
CA GLU A 80 0.92 16.88 7.35
C GLU A 80 1.72 17.05 8.65
N SER A 81 2.74 16.23 8.87
CA SER A 81 3.64 16.34 10.03
C SER A 81 4.67 17.48 9.95
N ALA A 82 4.81 18.14 8.78
CA ALA A 82 5.74 19.24 8.55
C ALA A 82 5.15 20.64 8.80
N THR A 83 3.86 20.75 9.17
CA THR A 83 3.22 22.03 9.50
C THR A 83 3.33 22.28 11.02
N PRO A 84 4.20 23.19 11.51
CA PRO A 84 4.21 23.54 12.92
C PRO A 84 2.93 24.32 13.24
N ALA A 85 2.24 23.91 14.30
CA ALA A 85 1.18 24.71 14.90
C ALA A 85 1.73 26.10 15.23
N GLY A 86 1.21 27.12 14.55
CA GLY A 86 1.46 28.53 14.85
C GLY A 86 0.71 29.00 16.09
#